data_AF-A0A9D1RZD1-F1
#
_entry.id   AF-A0A9D1RZD1-F1
#
_cell.length_a   1.000
_cell.length_b   1.000
_cell.length_c   1.000
_cell.angle_alpha   90.00
_cell.angle_beta   90.00
_cell.angle_gamma   90.00
#
_symmetry.space_group_name_H-M   'P 1'
#
loop_
_entity.id
_entity.type
_entity.pdbx_description
1 polymer ?
#
loop_
_entity_poly.entity_id
_entity_poly.type
_entity_poly.pdbx_seq_one_letter_code
_entity_poly.pdbx_strand_id
1 'polypeptide(L)'
;MNKDIRWGLPSDGHTFPIYAGPADDLDRVAEFADERGVRHLRFGGDSWRLDADNSSSATAHTPTGDWVVRGDGSTFARSKRYVANADRHEVAIIAETKNNFVLDIDGVKAGQFSGENRGLRNLHVEFEGPGEKLPLDVQIFLSWVARRCLETRVVTNTAMWMWLLLAAIPLIILVWIGFF
;
A
#
# COMPACT_ATOMS: atom_id res chain seq x y z
N MET A 1 2.60 12.58 19.27
CA MET A 1 1.90 12.67 17.97
C MET A 1 2.69 11.81 17.01
N ASN A 2 2.05 10.80 16.41
CA ASN A 2 2.75 9.84 15.57
C ASN A 2 3.03 10.49 14.21
N LYS A 3 4.31 10.59 13.87
CA LYS A 3 4.77 11.17 12.60
C LYS A 3 5.07 10.09 11.58
N ASP A 4 5.43 8.90 12.05
CA ASP A 4 5.86 7.81 11.20
C ASP A 4 5.03 6.56 11.45
N ILE A 5 4.54 5.95 10.36
CA ILE A 5 4.05 4.56 10.37
C ILE A 5 5.03 3.71 9.56
N ARG A 6 5.53 2.64 10.17
CA ARG A 6 6.51 1.73 9.55
C ARG A 6 6.04 0.28 9.60
N TRP A 7 6.28 -0.43 8.51
CA TRP A 7 5.98 -1.85 8.39
C TRP A 7 7.25 -2.67 8.59
N GLY A 8 7.19 -3.58 9.56
CA GLY A 8 8.26 -4.54 9.80
C GLY A 8 8.18 -5.75 8.87
N LEU A 9 9.29 -6.51 8.84
CA LEU A 9 9.33 -7.81 8.18
C LEU A 9 8.56 -8.84 9.02
N PRO A 10 7.85 -9.78 8.37
CA PRO A 10 7.15 -10.83 9.08
C PRO A 10 8.15 -11.84 9.64
N SER A 11 7.95 -12.27 10.88
CA SER A 11 8.76 -13.34 11.50
C SER A 11 8.34 -14.74 11.03
N ASP A 12 7.07 -14.89 10.64
CA ASP A 12 6.41 -16.13 10.23
C ASP A 12 6.10 -16.18 8.72
N GLY A 13 6.48 -15.14 7.98
CA GLY A 13 6.21 -15.00 6.54
C GLY A 13 4.83 -14.46 6.17
N HIS A 14 3.90 -14.33 7.12
CA HIS A 14 2.49 -14.00 6.86
C HIS A 14 1.98 -12.79 7.65
N THR A 15 2.56 -12.54 8.83
CA THR A 15 2.13 -11.50 9.76
C THR A 15 3.12 -10.35 9.78
N PHE A 16 2.72 -9.20 9.26
CA PHE A 16 3.53 -7.99 9.17
C PHE A 16 3.20 -7.07 10.36
N PRO A 17 4.15 -6.85 11.29
CA PRO A 17 3.94 -5.90 12.37
C PRO A 17 3.98 -4.47 11.84
N ILE A 18 3.12 -3.61 12.39
CA ILE A 18 3.02 -2.19 12.08
C ILE A 18 3.40 -1.40 13.33
N TYR A 19 4.34 -0.48 13.14
CA TYR A 19 4.88 0.37 14.19
C TYR A 19 4.46 1.82 13.97
N ALA A 20 4.20 2.54 15.06
CA ALA A 20 3.91 3.97 15.05
C ALA A 20 4.70 4.68 16.14
N GLY A 21 5.15 5.90 15.85
CA GLY A 21 5.87 6.72 16.82
C GLY A 21 6.92 7.60 16.14
N PRO A 22 7.71 8.35 16.91
CA PRO A 22 8.93 8.98 16.42
C PRO A 22 9.94 7.94 15.92
N ALA A 23 10.82 8.32 14.99
CA ALA A 23 11.83 7.43 14.43
C ALA A 23 12.73 6.71 15.46
N ASP A 24 12.95 7.34 16.62
CA ASP A 24 13.81 6.82 17.69
C ASP A 24 13.04 6.01 18.76
N ASP A 25 11.71 5.99 18.72
CA ASP A 25 10.84 5.36 19.73
C ASP A 25 9.56 4.82 19.08
N LEU A 26 9.69 3.69 18.39
CA LEU A 26 8.62 3.07 17.61
C LEU A 26 7.91 1.99 18.43
N ASP A 27 6.62 2.19 18.69
CA ASP A 27 5.76 1.21 19.35
C ASP A 27 5.02 0.35 18.33
N ARG A 28 4.90 -0.96 18.62
CA ARG A 28 4.05 -1.84 17.82
C ARG A 28 2.59 -1.53 18.13
N VAL A 29 1.84 -1.08 17.11
CA VAL A 29 0.44 -0.64 17.28
C VAL A 29 -0.56 -1.54 16.56
N ALA A 30 -0.14 -2.21 15.49
CA ALA A 30 -1.00 -3.07 14.69
C ALA A 30 -0.24 -4.24 14.08
N GLU A 31 -0.99 -5.17 13.50
CA GLU A 31 -0.47 -6.27 12.71
C GLU A 31 -1.37 -6.53 11.51
N PHE A 32 -0.76 -6.78 10.36
CA PHE A 32 -1.44 -7.18 9.14
C PHE A 32 -1.13 -8.64 8.84
N ALA A 33 -2.14 -9.44 8.50
CA ALA A 33 -1.97 -10.84 8.13
C ALA A 33 -2.70 -11.14 6.82
N ASP A 34 -2.07 -11.95 5.95
CA ASP A 34 -2.72 -12.55 4.77
C ASP A 34 -2.77 -14.07 4.97
N GLU A 35 -3.95 -14.56 5.37
CA GLU A 35 -4.21 -15.96 5.65
C GLU A 35 -5.10 -16.53 4.56
N ARG A 36 -4.50 -17.33 3.66
CA ARG A 36 -5.23 -18.08 2.61
C ARG A 36 -6.13 -17.17 1.73
N GLY A 37 -5.68 -15.93 1.46
CA GLY A 37 -6.40 -14.97 0.64
C GLY A 37 -7.42 -14.12 1.40
N VAL A 38 -7.56 -14.33 2.71
CA VAL A 38 -8.28 -13.39 3.58
C VAL A 38 -7.25 -12.49 4.25
N ARG A 39 -7.41 -11.18 4.04
CA ARG A 39 -6.52 -10.17 4.61
C ARG A 39 -7.18 -9.57 5.83
N HIS A 40 -6.42 -9.51 6.91
CA HIS A 40 -6.86 -9.00 8.20
C HIS A 40 -5.87 -7.95 8.69
N LEU A 41 -6.38 -6.91 9.35
CA LEU A 41 -5.57 -5.97 10.09
C LEU A 41 -6.07 -5.94 11.52
N ARG A 42 -5.18 -6.08 12.49
CA ARG A 42 -5.54 -6.03 13.92
C ARG A 42 -4.93 -4.78 14.53
N PHE A 43 -5.78 -3.97 15.15
CA PHE A 43 -5.41 -2.70 15.76
C PHE A 43 -6.22 -2.50 17.05
N GLY A 44 -5.56 -2.14 18.16
CA GLY A 44 -6.26 -1.82 19.41
C GLY A 44 -7.07 -2.97 20.02
N GLY A 45 -6.81 -4.22 19.61
CA GLY A 45 -7.61 -5.40 20.00
C GLY A 45 -8.73 -5.74 19.01
N ASP A 46 -9.09 -4.82 18.11
CA ASP A 46 -10.06 -5.05 17.05
C ASP A 46 -9.43 -5.73 15.84
N SER A 47 -10.26 -6.45 15.07
CA SER A 47 -9.86 -7.05 13.80
C SER A 47 -10.69 -6.49 12.66
N TRP A 48 -10.00 -5.96 11.66
CA TRP A 48 -10.56 -5.42 10.43
C TRP A 48 -10.39 -6.45 9.32
N ARG A 49 -11.46 -6.68 8.56
CA ARG A 49 -11.40 -7.50 7.35
C ARG A 49 -11.11 -6.58 6.17
N LEU A 50 -10.10 -6.92 5.39
CA LEU A 50 -9.65 -6.11 4.26
C LEU A 50 -10.07 -6.78 2.96
N ASP A 51 -10.90 -6.10 2.18
CA ASP A 51 -11.27 -6.50 0.83
C ASP A 51 -10.56 -5.61 -0.19
N ALA A 52 -9.72 -6.24 -1.01
CA ALA A 52 -8.96 -5.55 -2.04
C ALA A 52 -8.72 -6.52 -3.19
N ASP A 53 -9.63 -6.47 -4.15
CA ASP A 53 -9.58 -7.20 -5.40
C ASP A 53 -8.67 -6.48 -6.43
N ASN A 54 -8.82 -6.83 -7.71
CA ASN A 54 -8.14 -6.17 -8.82
C ASN A 54 -8.93 -4.98 -9.38
N SER A 55 -9.96 -4.50 -8.67
CA SER A 55 -10.72 -3.32 -9.06
C SER A 55 -9.92 -2.04 -8.83
N SER A 56 -10.55 -0.88 -9.07
CA SER A 56 -10.02 0.43 -8.70
C SER A 56 -10.29 0.81 -7.25
N SER A 57 -10.91 -0.06 -6.45
CA SER A 57 -11.28 0.23 -5.06
C SER A 57 -10.77 -0.82 -4.08
N ALA A 58 -10.66 -0.42 -2.81
CA ALA A 58 -10.41 -1.33 -1.70
C ALA A 58 -11.17 -0.86 -0.46
N THR A 59 -11.58 -1.81 0.38
CA THR A 59 -12.44 -1.59 1.54
C THR A 59 -11.84 -2.25 2.77
N ALA A 60 -11.83 -1.54 3.89
CA ALA A 60 -11.59 -2.09 5.21
C ALA A 60 -12.90 -2.10 5.99
N HIS A 61 -13.36 -3.30 6.36
CA HIS A 61 -14.50 -3.49 7.24
C HIS A 61 -14.01 -3.37 8.68
N THR A 62 -14.28 -2.24 9.33
CA THR A 62 -13.90 -1.97 10.71
C THR A 62 -15.12 -2.10 11.63
N PRO A 63 -14.96 -2.21 12.96
CA PRO A 63 -16.08 -2.22 13.90
C PRO A 63 -16.94 -0.96 13.85
N THR A 64 -16.38 0.18 13.40
CA THR A 64 -17.08 1.47 13.32
C THR A 64 -17.73 1.71 11.95
N GLY A 65 -17.42 0.87 10.96
CA GLY A 65 -18.00 0.92 9.62
C GLY A 65 -17.00 0.58 8.51
N ASP A 66 -17.46 0.69 7.27
CA ASP A 66 -16.65 0.42 6.09
C ASP A 66 -15.86 1.65 5.66
N TRP A 67 -14.54 1.52 5.63
CA TRP A 67 -13.63 2.56 5.14
C TRP A 67 -13.17 2.20 3.74
N VAL A 68 -13.29 3.13 2.80
CA VAL A 68 -13.16 2.83 1.37
C VAL A 68 -12.16 3.75 0.73
N VAL A 69 -11.27 3.18 -0.08
CA VAL A 69 -10.42 3.93 -1.01
C VAL A 69 -10.83 3.65 -2.46
N ARG A 70 -10.91 4.70 -3.27
CA ARG A 70 -11.20 4.59 -4.72
C ARG A 70 -10.15 5.31 -5.54
N GLY A 71 -9.58 4.61 -6.50
CA GLY A 71 -8.68 5.14 -7.52
C GLY A 71 -9.44 5.67 -8.74
N ASP A 72 -8.83 6.63 -9.43
CA ASP A 72 -9.36 7.26 -10.65
C ASP A 72 -9.13 6.44 -11.94
N GLY A 73 -8.32 5.38 -11.88
CA GLY A 73 -8.00 4.52 -13.01
C GLY A 73 -8.92 3.32 -13.16
N SER A 74 -8.73 2.56 -14.24
CA SER A 74 -9.48 1.31 -14.50
C SER A 74 -9.16 0.20 -13.50
N THR A 75 -7.98 0.26 -12.87
CA THR A 75 -7.52 -0.65 -11.83
C THR A 75 -6.73 0.14 -10.80
N PHE A 76 -6.57 -0.42 -9.60
CA PHE A 76 -5.79 0.21 -8.53
C PHE A 76 -4.36 0.55 -8.98
N ALA A 77 -3.71 -0.35 -9.74
CA ALA A 77 -2.35 -0.14 -10.25
C ALA A 77 -2.22 1.00 -11.27
N ARG A 78 -3.28 1.28 -12.03
CA ARG A 78 -3.31 2.29 -13.10
C ARG A 78 -3.80 3.67 -12.63
N SER A 79 -4.28 3.75 -11.40
CA SER A 79 -4.77 4.99 -10.81
C SER A 79 -3.60 5.91 -10.45
N LYS A 80 -3.78 7.22 -10.66
CA LYS A 80 -2.83 8.27 -10.28
C LYS A 80 -3.31 9.04 -9.06
N ARG A 81 -4.62 9.14 -8.87
CA ARG A 81 -5.25 9.73 -7.70
C ARG A 81 -6.15 8.71 -7.04
N TYR A 82 -6.08 8.65 -5.71
CA TYR A 82 -6.95 7.83 -4.88
C TYR A 82 -7.63 8.73 -3.85
N VAL A 83 -8.89 8.48 -3.56
CA VAL A 83 -9.64 9.16 -2.50
C VAL A 83 -9.98 8.12 -1.44
N ALA A 84 -9.37 8.27 -0.27
CA ALA A 84 -9.54 7.42 0.89
C ALA A 84 -10.53 8.09 1.85
N ASN A 85 -11.65 7.42 2.11
CA ASN A 85 -12.66 7.83 3.08
C ASN A 85 -12.56 6.89 4.28
N ALA A 86 -12.04 7.43 5.39
CA ALA A 86 -11.84 6.70 6.64
C ALA A 86 -12.58 7.44 7.77
N ASP A 87 -13.64 6.83 8.28
CA ASP A 87 -14.55 7.45 9.23
C ASP A 87 -15.06 8.82 8.71
N ARG A 88 -14.66 9.94 9.34
CA ARG A 88 -15.02 11.31 8.95
C ARG A 88 -13.93 12.05 8.15
N HIS A 89 -12.84 11.36 7.81
CA HIS A 89 -11.68 11.94 7.17
C HIS A 89 -11.62 11.51 5.71
N GLU A 90 -11.64 12.49 4.81
CA GLU A 90 -11.34 12.29 3.40
C GLU A 90 -9.88 12.68 3.15
N VAL A 91 -9.10 11.75 2.61
CA VAL A 91 -7.68 11.96 2.31
C VAL A 91 -7.43 11.58 0.86
N ALA A 92 -6.87 12.52 0.09
CA ALA A 92 -6.43 12.25 -1.26
C ALA A 92 -5.00 11.71 -1.25
N ILE A 93 -4.76 10.68 -2.06
CA ILE A 93 -3.42 10.12 -2.29
C ILE A 93 -3.09 10.34 -3.75
N ILE A 94 -2.01 11.06 -4.02
CA ILE A 94 -1.64 11.50 -5.36
C ILE A 94 -0.27 10.91 -5.70
N ALA A 95 -0.19 10.20 -6.82
CA ALA A 95 1.05 9.67 -7.35
C ALA A 95 1.80 10.77 -8.10
N GLU A 96 2.91 11.26 -7.52
CA GLU A 96 3.83 12.17 -8.20
C GLU A 96 4.69 11.41 -9.22
N THR A 97 5.09 10.20 -8.86
CA THR A 97 5.79 9.27 -9.76
C THR A 97 5.19 7.87 -9.65
N LYS A 98 5.77 6.90 -10.35
CA LYS A 98 5.38 5.49 -10.22
C LYS A 98 5.56 4.96 -8.78
N ASN A 99 6.51 5.50 -8.03
CA ASN A 99 6.87 5.00 -6.70
C ASN A 99 6.71 6.04 -5.59
N ASN A 100 6.54 7.31 -5.91
CA ASN A 100 6.42 8.41 -4.94
C ASN A 100 4.98 8.93 -4.91
N PHE A 101 4.45 9.07 -3.70
CA PHE A 101 3.08 9.48 -3.46
C PHE A 101 3.01 10.49 -2.34
N VAL A 102 2.04 11.37 -2.45
CA VAL A 102 1.75 12.43 -1.49
C VAL A 102 0.34 12.23 -0.95
N LEU A 103 0.19 12.42 0.36
CA LEU A 103 -1.11 12.53 1.02
C LEU A 103 -1.51 13.99 1.06
N ASP A 104 -2.75 14.29 0.70
CA ASP A 104 -3.32 15.62 0.63
C ASP A 104 -4.66 15.62 1.37
N ILE A 105 -4.82 16.58 2.29
CA ILE A 105 -6.06 16.85 3.01
C ILE A 105 -6.40 18.31 2.76
N ASP A 106 -7.57 18.55 2.14
CA ASP A 106 -8.08 19.90 1.84
C ASP A 106 -7.09 20.81 1.08
N GLY A 107 -6.26 20.24 0.20
CA GLY A 107 -5.26 20.97 -0.58
C GLY A 107 -3.94 21.24 0.16
N VAL A 108 -3.78 20.67 1.36
CA VAL A 108 -2.56 20.79 2.17
C VAL A 108 -1.87 19.42 2.23
N LYS A 109 -0.56 19.42 1.98
CA LYS A 109 0.27 18.22 2.11
C LYS A 109 0.16 17.67 3.54
N ALA A 110 -0.38 16.48 3.66
CA ALA A 110 -0.61 15.76 4.90
C ALA A 110 0.42 14.65 5.16
N GLY A 111 1.29 14.38 4.19
CA GLY A 111 2.30 13.33 4.31
C GLY A 111 2.78 12.82 2.96
N GLN A 112 3.61 11.79 2.98
CA GLN A 112 4.17 11.17 1.78
C GLN A 112 4.61 9.74 2.07
N PHE A 113 4.75 8.96 1.00
CA PHE A 113 5.39 7.64 1.05
C PHE A 113 6.06 7.32 -0.28
N SER A 114 7.09 6.48 -0.22
CA SER A 114 7.86 6.06 -1.39
C SER A 114 8.18 4.57 -1.37
N GLY A 115 8.19 3.96 -2.56
CA GLY A 115 8.67 2.59 -2.78
C GLY A 115 10.13 2.48 -3.24
N GLU A 116 10.86 3.58 -3.45
CA GLU A 116 12.16 3.55 -4.15
C GLU A 116 13.28 2.82 -3.38
N ASN A 117 13.41 3.03 -2.07
CA ASN A 117 14.61 2.59 -1.37
C ASN A 117 14.61 1.10 -0.95
N ARG A 118 13.44 0.48 -0.71
CA ARG A 118 13.33 -0.94 -0.29
C ARG A 118 12.00 -1.60 -0.65
N GLY A 119 11.21 -0.98 -1.54
CA GLY A 119 9.87 -1.45 -1.92
C GLY A 119 8.98 -1.74 -0.71
N LEU A 120 8.29 -2.88 -0.74
CA LEU A 120 7.37 -3.31 0.32
C LEU A 120 8.05 -3.78 1.62
N ARG A 121 9.37 -4.02 1.60
CA ARG A 121 10.09 -4.59 2.75
C ARG A 121 10.29 -3.59 3.88
N ASN A 122 10.21 -2.30 3.57
CA ASN A 122 10.36 -1.22 4.52
C ASN A 122 9.41 -0.08 4.12
N LEU A 123 8.11 -0.41 4.03
CA LEU A 123 7.10 0.61 3.79
C LEU A 123 7.09 1.58 4.96
N HIS A 124 7.27 2.85 4.65
CA HIS A 124 7.26 3.96 5.58
C HIS A 124 6.32 5.01 5.02
N VAL A 125 5.33 5.40 5.83
CA VAL A 125 4.45 6.53 5.58
C VAL A 125 4.79 7.62 6.57
N GLU A 126 5.21 8.76 6.05
CA GLU A 126 5.51 9.97 6.80
C GLU A 126 4.25 10.84 6.81
N PHE A 127 3.77 11.17 7.99
CA PHE A 127 2.65 12.08 8.20
C PHE A 127 3.20 13.45 8.60
N GLU A 128 2.73 14.49 7.92
CA GLU A 128 3.17 15.87 8.10
C GLU A 128 1.96 16.79 8.24
N GLY A 129 2.11 17.90 8.96
CA GLY A 129 1.08 18.95 9.03
C GLY A 129 -0.29 18.43 9.51
N PRO A 130 -1.35 18.50 8.69
CA PRO A 130 -2.67 18.00 9.05
C PRO A 130 -2.72 16.47 9.23
N GLY A 131 -1.83 15.71 8.58
CA GLY A 131 -1.77 14.25 8.71
C GLY A 131 -1.33 13.78 10.09
N GLU A 132 -0.44 14.53 10.76
CA GLU A 132 -0.01 14.21 12.14
C GLU A 132 -1.16 14.26 13.15
N LYS A 133 -2.20 15.05 12.84
CA LYS A 133 -3.40 15.22 13.68
C LYS A 133 -4.45 14.16 13.43
N LEU A 134 -4.28 13.31 12.42
CA LEU A 134 -5.21 12.22 12.15
C LEU A 134 -5.19 11.20 13.30
N PRO A 135 -6.36 10.63 13.64
CA PRO A 135 -6.45 9.48 14.54
C PRO A 135 -5.56 8.31 14.08
N LEU A 136 -5.04 7.55 15.05
CA LEU A 136 -4.06 6.49 14.78
C LEU A 136 -4.62 5.35 13.91
N ASP A 137 -5.88 4.99 14.12
CA ASP A 137 -6.62 4.05 13.28
C ASP A 137 -6.68 4.52 11.81
N VAL A 138 -6.97 5.80 11.57
CA VAL A 138 -6.96 6.39 10.23
C VAL A 138 -5.56 6.36 9.63
N GLN A 139 -4.51 6.69 10.39
CA GLN A 139 -3.13 6.60 9.91
C GLN A 139 -2.75 5.16 9.51
N ILE A 140 -3.19 4.17 10.28
CA ILE A 140 -2.94 2.75 10.00
C ILE A 140 -3.68 2.31 8.73
N PHE A 141 -4.93 2.71 8.55
CA PHE A 141 -5.68 2.48 7.32
C PHE A 141 -4.96 3.08 6.10
N LEU A 142 -4.53 4.34 6.18
CA LEU A 142 -3.77 5.00 5.11
C LEU A 142 -2.46 4.28 4.83
N SER A 143 -1.80 3.74 5.85
CA SER A 143 -0.58 2.95 5.68
C SER A 143 -0.84 1.63 4.93
N TRP A 144 -1.98 0.98 5.17
CA TRP A 144 -2.40 -0.18 4.40
C TRP A 144 -2.73 0.18 2.95
N VAL A 145 -3.42 1.29 2.72
CA VAL A 145 -3.69 1.81 1.37
C VAL A 145 -2.37 2.12 0.64
N ALA A 146 -1.41 2.75 1.30
CA ALA A 146 -0.07 3.02 0.76
C ALA A 146 0.64 1.72 0.35
N ARG A 147 0.58 0.69 1.21
CA ARG A 147 1.08 -0.65 0.87
C ARG A 147 0.42 -1.19 -0.40
N ARG A 148 -0.90 -1.09 -0.50
CA ARG A 148 -1.65 -1.61 -1.66
C ARG A 148 -1.28 -0.88 -2.96
N CYS A 149 -1.05 0.42 -2.90
CA CYS A 149 -0.57 1.22 -4.03
C CYS A 149 0.76 0.70 -4.57
N LEU A 150 1.69 0.35 -3.67
CA LEU A 150 2.98 -0.20 -4.05
C LEU A 150 2.89 -1.66 -4.52
N GLU A 151 2.13 -2.52 -3.81
CA GLU A 151 1.97 -3.94 -4.14
C GLU A 151 1.46 -4.15 -5.57
N THR A 152 0.38 -3.46 -5.92
CA THR A 152 -0.29 -3.62 -7.22
C THR A 152 0.61 -3.18 -8.38
N ARG A 153 1.46 -2.17 -8.17
CA ARG A 153 2.43 -1.70 -9.18
C ARG A 153 3.64 -2.64 -9.31
N VAL A 154 4.09 -3.28 -8.22
CA VAL A 154 5.17 -4.28 -8.27
C VAL A 154 4.71 -5.53 -9.03
N VAL A 155 3.54 -6.08 -8.71
CA VAL A 155 3.01 -7.30 -9.36
C VAL A 155 2.84 -7.11 -10.87
N THR A 156 2.30 -5.95 -11.29
CA THR A 156 2.12 -5.62 -12.71
C THR A 156 3.45 -5.58 -13.45
N ASN A 157 4.51 -5.09 -12.81
CA ASN A 157 5.85 -5.02 -13.41
C ASN A 157 6.46 -6.42 -13.58
N THR A 158 6.35 -7.28 -12.57
CA THR A 158 6.92 -8.64 -12.60
C THR A 158 6.26 -9.53 -13.65
N ALA A 159 4.93 -9.46 -13.78
CA ALA A 159 4.19 -10.25 -14.78
C ALA A 159 4.61 -9.90 -16.22
N MET A 160 4.82 -8.62 -16.50
CA MET A 160 5.29 -8.15 -17.81
C MET A 160 6.67 -8.70 -18.17
N TRP A 161 7.62 -8.68 -17.23
CA TRP A 161 8.95 -9.27 -17.44
C TRP A 161 8.90 -10.78 -17.66
N MET A 162 8.05 -11.48 -16.91
CA MET A 162 7.85 -12.91 -17.09
C MET A 162 7.36 -13.24 -18.50
N TRP A 163 6.34 -12.53 -19.00
CA TRP A 163 5.84 -12.72 -20.37
C TRP A 163 6.86 -12.36 -21.44
N LEU A 164 7.64 -11.30 -21.24
CA LEU A 164 8.72 -10.92 -22.14
C LEU A 164 9.80 -12.01 -22.23
N LEU A 165 10.21 -12.57 -21.09
CA LEU A 165 11.19 -13.65 -21.04
C LEU A 165 10.66 -14.92 -21.72
N LEU A 166 9.40 -15.27 -21.51
CA LEU A 166 8.76 -16.40 -22.18
C LEU A 166 8.71 -16.21 -23.70
N ALA A 167 8.42 -14.99 -24.17
CA ALA A 167 8.43 -14.66 -25.60
C ALA A 167 9.85 -14.64 -26.20
N ALA A 168 10.89 -14.38 -25.38
CA ALA A 168 12.28 -14.42 -25.83
C ALA A 168 12.78 -15.85 -26.09
N ILE A 169 12.24 -16.86 -25.40
CA ILE A 169 12.64 -18.27 -25.58
C ILE A 169 12.54 -18.74 -27.05
N PRO A 170 11.39 -18.63 -27.75
CA PRO A 170 11.30 -19.05 -29.15
C PRO A 170 12.20 -18.21 -30.07
N LEU A 171 12.42 -16.93 -29.76
CA LEU A 171 13.31 -16.06 -30.54
C LEU A 171 14.77 -16.50 -30.42
N ILE A 172 15.23 -16.88 -29.22
CA ILE A 172 16.56 -17.45 -28.98
C ILE A 172 16.71 -18.78 -29.73
N ILE A 173 15.69 -19.64 -29.72
CA ILE A 173 15.70 -20.91 -30.45
C ILE A 173 15.82 -20.67 -31.97
N LEU A 174 15.08 -19.70 -32.51
CA LEU A 174 15.16 -19.34 -33.94
C LEU A 174 16.54 -18.83 -34.35
N VAL A 175 17.17 -17.98 -33.52
CA VAL A 175 18.55 -17.53 -33.73
C VAL A 175 19.53 -18.72 -33.66
N TRP A 176 19.36 -19.62 -32.70
CA TRP A 176 20.25 -20.79 -32.53
C TRP A 176 20.15 -21.79 -33.70
N ILE A 177 18.95 -21.96 -34.28
CA ILE A 177 18.72 -22.82 -35.45
C ILE A 177 19.19 -22.15 -36.76
N GLY A 178 19.64 -20.89 -36.72
CA GLY A 178 20.19 -20.18 -37.88
C GLY A 178 19.12 -19.61 -38.82
N PHE A 179 17.93 -19.32 -38.30
CA PHE A 179 16.86 -18.67 -39.06
C PHE A 179 17.07 -17.14 -39.23
N PHE A 180 18.15 -16.60 -38.67
CA PHE A 180 18.60 -15.21 -38.74
C PHE A 180 20.12 -15.11 -38.93
#